data_AF-A0A7C9LN82-F1
#
_entry.id   AF-A0A7C9LN82-F1
#
_cell.length_a   1.000
_cell.length_b   1.000
_cell.length_c   1.000
_cell.angle_alpha   90.00
_cell.angle_beta   90.00
_cell.angle_gamma   90.00
#
_symmetry.space_group_name_H-M   'P 1'
#
loop_
_entity.id
_entity.type
_entity.pdbx_description
1 polymer ?
#
loop_
_entity_poly.entity_id
_entity_poly.type
_entity_poly.pdbx_seq_one_letter_code
_entity_poly.pdbx_strand_id
1 'polypeptide(L)'
;MQFNHLPQETQLGCLYLSVHALTGDPTLLEHLPDPSVPRFYVRLAERGLMAFTLFCADPPLAGTPAEFWTRLRERFTADNVTGERHAPLLVSIPGGTPGWLHQVALAIPIQPDEDMVHVSDSNFPTPLECNWTAFLGSEYGEAHRVEMLAPLALAAYPTGGLMPEP
;
A
#
# COMPACT_ATOMS: atom_id res chain seq x y z
N MET A 1 -8.57 0.59 9.82
CA MET A 1 -9.09 1.04 8.49
C MET A 1 -9.96 -0.07 7.94
N GLN A 2 -11.08 0.21 7.26
CA GLN A 2 -11.87 -0.84 6.60
C GLN A 2 -11.48 -0.90 5.12
N PHE A 3 -10.92 -2.03 4.67
CA PHE A 3 -10.59 -2.23 3.25
C PHE A 3 -11.83 -2.57 2.42
N ASN A 4 -11.84 -2.11 1.17
CA ASN A 4 -12.76 -2.58 0.13
C ASN A 4 -12.21 -3.85 -0.51
N HIS A 5 -12.07 -4.90 0.30
CA HIS A 5 -11.37 -6.12 -0.09
C HIS A 5 -12.19 -6.95 -1.09
N LEU A 6 -11.50 -7.48 -2.10
CA LEU A 6 -12.03 -8.47 -3.03
C LEU A 6 -10.97 -9.55 -3.31
N PRO A 7 -11.35 -10.83 -3.34
CA PRO A 7 -10.45 -11.89 -3.75
C PRO A 7 -10.16 -11.81 -5.26
N GLN A 8 -9.00 -12.28 -5.69
CA GLN A 8 -8.67 -12.44 -7.09
C GLN A 8 -9.11 -13.81 -7.59
N GLU A 9 -9.85 -13.82 -8.71
CA GLU A 9 -10.26 -15.06 -9.37
C GLU A 9 -9.24 -15.55 -10.41
N THR A 10 -8.30 -14.68 -10.81
CA THR A 10 -7.28 -14.99 -11.81
C THR A 10 -5.87 -14.68 -11.30
N GLN A 11 -4.84 -15.15 -12.01
CA GLN A 11 -3.44 -14.95 -11.62
C GLN A 11 -2.93 -13.51 -11.80
N LEU A 12 -3.74 -12.64 -12.42
CA LEU A 12 -3.38 -11.26 -12.74
C LEU A 12 -4.41 -10.31 -12.12
N GLY A 13 -3.96 -9.17 -11.59
CA GLY A 13 -4.84 -8.12 -11.10
C GLY A 13 -4.60 -7.66 -9.66
N CYS A 14 -3.66 -8.26 -8.93
CA CYS A 14 -3.31 -7.86 -7.56
C CYS A 14 -2.96 -6.36 -7.43
N LEU A 15 -2.35 -5.77 -8.46
CA LEU A 15 -2.09 -4.32 -8.53
C LEU A 15 -3.38 -3.48 -8.46
N TYR A 16 -4.42 -3.86 -9.18
CA TYR A 16 -5.70 -3.14 -9.18
C TYR A 16 -6.50 -3.43 -7.91
N LEU A 17 -6.48 -4.68 -7.41
CA LEU A 17 -7.20 -5.07 -6.19
C LEU A 17 -6.62 -4.42 -4.95
N SER A 18 -5.29 -4.30 -4.85
CA SER A 18 -4.64 -3.58 -3.74
C SER A 18 -5.01 -2.10 -3.74
N VAL A 19 -5.00 -1.42 -4.88
CA VAL A 19 -5.40 -0.01 -4.95
C VAL A 19 -6.90 0.15 -4.67
N HIS A 20 -7.75 -0.74 -5.21
CA HIS A 20 -9.17 -0.76 -4.89
C HIS A 20 -9.42 -0.94 -3.39
N ALA A 21 -8.69 -1.85 -2.74
CA ALA A 21 -8.82 -2.08 -1.31
C ALA A 21 -8.55 -0.81 -0.48
N LEU A 22 -7.57 0.00 -0.89
CA LEU A 22 -7.23 1.27 -0.24
C LEU A 22 -8.21 2.41 -0.55
N THR A 23 -8.63 2.53 -1.81
CA THR A 23 -9.34 3.71 -2.32
C THR A 23 -10.85 3.53 -2.40
N GLY A 24 -11.32 2.29 -2.49
CA GLY A 24 -12.70 1.94 -2.79
C GLY A 24 -13.13 2.25 -4.23
N ASP A 25 -12.24 2.70 -5.12
CA ASP A 25 -12.59 3.03 -6.51
C ASP A 25 -12.83 1.74 -7.32
N PRO A 26 -14.08 1.42 -7.70
CA PRO A 26 -14.39 0.19 -8.43
C PRO A 26 -13.97 0.25 -9.89
N THR A 27 -13.72 1.44 -10.45
CA THR A 27 -13.38 1.60 -11.87
C THR A 27 -12.01 1.03 -12.21
N LEU A 28 -11.12 0.91 -11.22
CA LEU A 28 -9.83 0.23 -11.37
C LEU A 28 -9.99 -1.27 -11.66
N LEU A 29 -11.12 -1.87 -11.25
CA LEU A 29 -11.38 -3.29 -11.43
C LEU A 29 -11.76 -3.64 -12.88
N GLU A 30 -12.16 -2.65 -13.70
CA GLU A 30 -12.40 -2.81 -15.14
C GLU A 30 -11.16 -3.31 -15.89
N HIS A 31 -9.99 -3.20 -15.26
CA HIS A 31 -8.69 -3.50 -15.83
C HIS A 31 -8.03 -4.78 -15.28
N LEU A 32 -8.70 -5.51 -14.39
CA LEU A 32 -8.23 -6.81 -13.90
C LEU A 32 -7.79 -7.79 -15.00
N PRO A 33 -8.51 -7.93 -16.14
CA PRO A 33 -8.08 -8.88 -17.18
C PRO A 33 -6.93 -8.36 -18.06
N ASP A 34 -6.45 -7.12 -17.88
CA ASP A 34 -5.37 -6.57 -18.71
C ASP A 34 -3.98 -6.92 -18.16
N PRO A 35 -3.18 -7.75 -18.88
CA PRO A 35 -1.84 -8.14 -18.45
C PRO A 35 -0.80 -7.02 -18.59
N SER A 36 -1.16 -5.86 -19.13
CA SER A 36 -0.22 -4.75 -19.43
C SER A 36 0.15 -3.97 -18.17
N VAL A 37 1.08 -4.51 -17.38
CA VAL A 37 1.63 -3.84 -16.17
C VAL A 37 2.05 -2.38 -16.42
N PRO A 38 2.70 -1.99 -17.54
CA PRO A 38 3.07 -0.59 -17.77
C PRO A 38 1.88 0.38 -17.79
N ARG A 39 0.67 -0.09 -18.11
CA ARG A 39 -0.54 0.75 -18.13
C ARG A 39 -1.10 1.01 -16.74
N PHE A 40 -0.71 0.23 -15.73
CA PHE A 40 -1.17 0.42 -14.36
C PHE A 40 -0.91 1.84 -13.85
N TYR A 41 0.31 2.35 -13.99
CA TYR A 41 0.64 3.71 -13.54
C TYR A 41 -0.08 4.80 -14.33
N VAL A 42 -0.32 4.58 -15.63
CA VAL A 42 -1.13 5.50 -16.44
C VAL A 42 -2.56 5.55 -15.89
N ARG A 43 -3.14 4.38 -15.56
CA ARG A 43 -4.49 4.29 -14.99
C ARG A 43 -4.59 4.93 -13.61
N LEU A 44 -3.57 4.78 -12.76
CA LEU A 44 -3.49 5.52 -11.49
C LEU A 44 -3.54 7.02 -11.75
N ALA A 45 -2.72 7.51 -12.69
CA ALA A 45 -2.67 8.94 -13.02
C ALA A 45 -4.00 9.45 -13.59
N GLU A 46 -4.68 8.68 -14.45
CA GLU A 46 -6.02 9.00 -14.96
C GLU A 46 -7.09 9.08 -13.86
N ARG A 47 -6.86 8.43 -12.71
CA ARG A 47 -7.68 8.53 -11.50
C ARG A 47 -7.19 9.58 -10.51
N GLY A 48 -6.23 10.41 -10.91
CA GLY A 48 -5.67 11.45 -10.06
C GLY A 48 -4.86 10.89 -8.89
N LEU A 49 -4.29 9.69 -9.04
CA LEU A 49 -3.43 9.04 -8.07
C LEU A 49 -2.01 8.89 -8.62
N MET A 50 -1.04 8.90 -7.72
CA MET A 50 0.32 8.46 -8.00
C MET A 50 0.78 7.52 -6.90
N ALA A 51 1.54 6.50 -7.28
CA ALA A 51 2.30 5.72 -6.31
C ALA A 51 3.71 6.29 -6.25
N PHE A 52 4.23 6.52 -5.04
CA PHE A 52 5.63 6.84 -4.84
C PHE A 52 6.29 5.76 -3.99
N THR A 53 7.51 5.40 -4.38
CA THR A 53 8.25 4.29 -3.78
C THR A 53 9.01 4.77 -2.54
N LEU A 54 8.78 4.08 -1.41
CA LEU A 54 9.48 4.25 -0.14
C LEU A 54 10.65 3.29 0.00
N PHE A 55 10.54 2.11 -0.59
CA PHE A 55 11.58 1.08 -0.62
C PHE A 55 11.45 0.22 -1.89
N CYS A 56 12.59 -0.18 -2.46
CA CYS A 56 12.66 -1.10 -3.60
C CYS A 56 13.94 -1.91 -3.53
N ALA A 57 13.81 -3.23 -3.57
CA ALA A 57 14.90 -4.18 -3.67
C ALA A 57 14.45 -5.34 -4.57
N ASP A 58 14.90 -5.34 -5.83
CA ASP A 58 14.52 -6.39 -6.78
C ASP A 58 15.14 -7.74 -6.37
N PRO A 59 14.40 -8.86 -6.46
CA PRO A 59 14.96 -10.18 -6.29
C PRO A 59 16.21 -10.39 -7.16
N PRO A 60 17.29 -11.00 -6.64
CA PRO A 60 17.36 -11.78 -5.41
C PRO A 60 17.79 -11.00 -4.16
N LEU A 61 17.77 -9.66 -4.20
CA LEU A 61 18.10 -8.85 -3.03
C LEU A 61 17.09 -9.10 -1.91
N ALA A 62 17.55 -9.09 -0.66
CA ALA A 62 16.66 -9.21 0.49
C ALA A 62 15.63 -8.07 0.49
N GLY A 63 14.40 -8.37 0.91
CA GLY A 63 13.35 -7.38 1.09
C GLY A 63 13.60 -6.44 2.25
N THR A 64 12.56 -5.72 2.67
CA THR A 64 12.63 -4.75 3.76
C THR A 64 13.16 -5.39 5.06
N PRO A 65 14.17 -4.80 5.71
CA PRO A 65 14.56 -5.22 7.05
C PRO A 65 13.56 -4.71 8.09
N ALA A 66 13.49 -5.34 9.27
CA ALA A 66 12.55 -4.94 10.33
C ALA A 66 12.72 -3.46 10.75
N GLU A 67 13.94 -2.94 10.76
CA GLU A 67 14.23 -1.54 11.11
C GLU A 67 13.69 -0.54 10.10
N PHE A 68 13.40 -0.96 8.86
CA PHE A 68 12.70 -0.11 7.88
C PHE A 68 11.26 0.15 8.35
N TRP A 69 10.54 -0.90 8.72
CA TRP A 69 9.14 -0.81 9.16
C TRP A 69 8.98 0.02 10.43
N THR A 70 9.86 -0.20 11.41
CA THR A 70 9.87 0.59 12.66
C THR A 70 10.06 2.08 12.38
N ARG A 71 11.05 2.44 11.54
CA ARG A 71 11.30 3.84 11.17
C ARG A 71 10.17 4.44 10.34
N LEU A 72 9.55 3.66 9.46
CA LEU A 72 8.42 4.10 8.66
C LEU A 72 7.21 4.39 9.54
N ARG A 73 6.91 3.49 10.50
CA ARG A 73 5.86 3.69 11.50
C ARG A 73 6.10 4.95 12.33
N GLU A 74 7.30 5.13 12.88
CA GLU A 74 7.69 6.33 13.65
C GLU A 74 7.50 7.62 12.84
N ARG A 75 7.92 7.62 11.57
CA ARG A 75 7.72 8.75 10.67
C ARG A 75 6.24 9.06 10.47
N PHE A 76 5.42 8.06 10.16
CA PHE A 76 3.97 8.30 10.01
C PHE A 76 3.31 8.75 11.31
N THR A 77 3.73 8.22 12.46
CA THR A 77 3.27 8.72 13.77
C THR A 77 3.56 10.22 13.93
N ALA A 78 4.77 10.66 13.57
CA ALA A 78 5.16 12.07 13.67
C ALA A 78 4.42 12.97 12.67
N ASP A 79 4.18 12.49 11.45
CA ASP A 79 3.57 13.25 10.34
C ASP A 79 2.03 13.23 10.38
N ASN A 80 1.39 12.41 11.23
CA ASN A 80 -0.05 12.23 11.26
C ASN A 80 -0.80 13.38 11.95
N VAL A 81 -1.09 14.42 11.18
CA VAL A 81 -1.88 15.58 11.61
C VAL A 81 -3.40 15.30 11.58
N THR A 82 -3.84 14.28 10.84
CA THR A 82 -5.26 14.03 10.52
C THR A 82 -5.99 13.14 11.53
N GLY A 83 -5.28 12.55 12.50
CA GLY A 83 -5.85 11.65 13.50
C GLY A 83 -6.17 10.25 12.95
N GLU A 84 -5.62 9.90 11.79
CA GLU A 84 -5.71 8.55 11.27
C GLU A 84 -5.01 7.56 12.21
N ARG A 85 -5.49 6.32 12.26
CA ARG A 85 -4.94 5.30 13.16
C ARG A 85 -3.94 4.38 12.45
N HIS A 86 -4.03 4.31 11.13
CA HIS A 86 -3.22 3.44 10.31
C HIS A 86 -2.74 4.16 9.05
N ALA A 87 -1.54 3.82 8.57
CA ALA A 87 -1.03 4.29 7.29
C ALA A 87 -1.25 3.24 6.19
N PRO A 88 -2.00 3.57 5.11
CA PRO A 88 -2.21 2.68 3.98
C PRO A 88 -0.99 2.65 3.05
N LEU A 89 -0.58 1.45 2.67
CA LEU A 89 0.59 1.16 1.85
C LEU A 89 0.24 0.12 0.78
N LEU A 90 0.93 0.21 -0.35
CA LEU A 90 1.02 -0.87 -1.33
C LEU A 90 2.34 -1.59 -1.10
N VAL A 91 2.30 -2.91 -1.07
CA VAL A 91 3.48 -3.73 -0.77
C VAL A 91 3.58 -4.87 -1.75
N SER A 92 4.77 -5.08 -2.29
CA SER A 92 5.02 -6.17 -3.23
C SER A 92 5.88 -7.24 -2.58
N ILE A 93 5.32 -8.45 -2.48
CA ILE A 93 5.96 -9.65 -1.96
C ILE A 93 6.24 -10.65 -3.11
N PRO A 94 7.03 -11.71 -2.91
CA PRO A 94 7.17 -12.74 -3.92
C PRO A 94 5.81 -13.34 -4.31
N GLY A 95 5.54 -13.41 -5.61
CA GLY A 95 4.33 -14.04 -6.13
C GLY A 95 4.45 -15.56 -6.25
N GLY A 96 3.31 -16.23 -6.46
CA GLY A 96 3.30 -17.68 -6.71
C GLY A 96 4.02 -18.10 -8.00
N THR A 97 4.17 -17.18 -8.97
CA THR A 97 4.99 -17.37 -10.17
C THR A 97 6.43 -16.90 -9.89
N PRO A 98 7.45 -17.77 -10.06
CA PRO A 98 8.84 -17.39 -9.82
C PRO A 98 9.26 -16.15 -10.62
N GLY A 99 9.90 -15.20 -9.93
CA GLY A 99 10.36 -13.93 -10.51
C GLY A 99 9.28 -12.85 -10.65
N TRP A 100 8.03 -13.15 -10.30
CA TRP A 100 6.95 -12.17 -10.27
C TRP A 100 6.70 -11.70 -8.85
N LEU A 101 6.28 -10.45 -8.71
CA LEU A 101 5.84 -9.90 -7.43
C LEU A 101 4.31 -9.88 -7.37
N HIS A 102 3.77 -10.16 -6.18
CA HIS A 102 2.37 -10.02 -5.84
C HIS A 102 2.18 -8.77 -4.99
N GLN A 103 1.30 -7.85 -5.41
CA GLN A 103 1.05 -6.62 -4.68
C GLN A 103 -0.19 -6.74 -3.79
N VAL A 104 -0.04 -6.35 -2.53
CA VAL A 104 -1.09 -6.33 -1.52
C VAL A 104 -1.29 -4.92 -0.98
N ALA A 105 -2.47 -4.66 -0.42
CA ALA A 105 -2.70 -3.48 0.38
C ALA A 105 -2.42 -3.80 1.84
N LEU A 106 -1.71 -2.90 2.52
CA LEU A 106 -1.29 -3.03 3.90
C LEU A 106 -1.67 -1.76 4.66
N ALA A 107 -2.16 -1.90 5.88
CA ALA A 107 -2.37 -0.78 6.79
C ALA A 107 -1.60 -1.06 8.08
N ILE A 108 -0.52 -0.31 8.31
CA ILE A 108 0.28 -0.42 9.53
C ILE A 108 -0.23 0.54 10.61
N PRO A 109 -0.17 0.17 11.90
CA PRO A 109 -0.58 1.06 12.98
C PRO A 109 0.39 2.23 13.07
N ILE A 110 -0.11 3.44 13.33
CA ILE A 110 0.72 4.65 13.49
C ILE A 110 0.54 5.32 14.84
N GLN A 111 -0.25 4.74 15.75
CA GLN A 111 -0.31 5.14 17.15
C GLN A 111 0.53 4.19 18.02
N PRO A 112 1.11 4.65 19.14
CA PRO A 112 1.94 3.81 20.01
C PRO A 112 1.17 2.67 20.70
N ASP A 113 -0.13 2.85 20.93
CA ASP A 113 -1.02 1.90 21.62
C ASP A 113 -1.70 0.90 20.67
N GLU A 114 -1.53 1.07 19.35
CA GLU A 114 -2.04 0.14 18.35
C GLU A 114 -0.95 -0.84 17.90
N ASP A 115 -1.30 -2.12 17.78
CA ASP A 115 -0.34 -3.17 17.43
C ASP A 115 -0.78 -4.00 16.22
N MET A 116 -2.00 -3.76 15.72
CA MET A 116 -2.59 -4.55 14.66
C MET A 116 -2.25 -3.99 13.29
N VAL A 117 -1.76 -4.88 12.43
CA VAL A 117 -1.54 -4.66 11.01
C VAL A 117 -2.67 -5.33 10.25
N HIS A 118 -3.28 -4.62 9.32
CA HIS A 118 -4.31 -5.16 8.44
C HIS A 118 -3.74 -5.38 7.05
N VAL A 119 -4.02 -6.54 6.46
CA VAL A 119 -3.57 -6.90 5.11
C VAL A 119 -4.79 -7.23 4.24
N SER A 120 -4.91 -6.56 3.10
CA SER A 120 -5.80 -6.97 2.02
C SER A 120 -4.95 -7.61 0.92
N ASP A 121 -4.83 -8.92 1.02
CA ASP A 121 -4.20 -9.79 0.03
C ASP A 121 -5.27 -10.52 -0.77
N SER A 122 -5.34 -10.23 -2.07
CA SER A 122 -6.36 -10.78 -2.95
C SER A 122 -6.29 -12.31 -3.13
N ASN A 123 -5.22 -12.99 -2.69
CA ASN A 123 -5.21 -14.46 -2.65
C ASN A 123 -6.17 -15.05 -1.62
N PHE A 124 -6.61 -14.27 -0.64
CA PHE A 124 -7.48 -14.72 0.44
C PHE A 124 -8.90 -14.20 0.27
N PRO A 125 -9.92 -14.91 0.80
CA PRO A 125 -11.32 -14.48 0.69
C PRO A 125 -11.68 -13.32 1.63
N THR A 126 -10.87 -13.06 2.65
CA THR A 126 -11.08 -12.01 3.65
C THR A 126 -9.76 -11.35 4.00
N PRO A 127 -9.78 -10.08 4.44
CA PRO A 127 -8.59 -9.43 4.99
C PRO A 127 -7.96 -10.24 6.13
N LEU A 128 -6.65 -10.16 6.24
CA LEU A 128 -5.88 -10.74 7.33
C LEU A 128 -5.56 -9.68 8.38
N GLU A 129 -5.43 -10.10 9.62
CA GLU A 129 -5.00 -9.27 10.73
C GLU A 129 -3.91 -9.99 11.50
N CYS A 130 -2.81 -9.30 11.77
CA CYS A 130 -1.72 -9.81 12.59
C CYS A 130 -1.17 -8.70 13.47
N ASN A 131 -0.58 -9.08 14.60
CA ASN A 131 0.10 -8.12 15.45
C ASN A 131 1.47 -7.73 14.86
N TRP A 132 2.10 -6.67 15.37
CA TRP A 132 3.32 -6.11 14.81
C TRP A 132 4.47 -7.12 14.76
N THR A 133 4.63 -7.93 15.82
CA THR A 133 5.67 -8.96 15.87
C THR A 133 5.46 -10.03 14.79
N ALA A 134 4.22 -10.49 14.61
CA ALA A 134 3.88 -11.47 13.59
C ALA A 134 4.05 -10.88 12.17
N PHE A 135 3.70 -9.61 11.97
CA PHE A 135 3.92 -8.90 10.72
C PHE A 135 5.41 -8.86 10.35
N LEU A 136 6.29 -8.45 11.28
CA LEU A 136 7.73 -8.36 11.04
C LEU A 136 8.37 -9.73 10.70
N GLY A 137 7.79 -10.83 11.19
CA GLY A 137 8.23 -12.19 10.89
C GLY A 137 7.51 -12.85 9.71
N SER A 138 6.71 -12.10 8.95
CA SER A 138 5.94 -12.60 7.80
C SER A 138 6.54 -12.13 6.47
N GLU A 139 6.10 -12.73 5.36
CA GLU A 139 6.48 -12.31 4.01
C GLU A 139 6.12 -10.83 3.74
N TYR A 140 5.06 -10.31 4.35
CA TYR A 140 4.68 -8.90 4.23
C TYR A 140 5.69 -7.97 4.92
N GLY A 141 6.33 -8.44 6.00
CA GLY A 141 7.43 -7.75 6.67
C GLY A 141 8.76 -7.81 5.90
N GLU A 142 8.85 -8.66 4.90
CA GLU A 142 10.03 -8.84 4.03
C GLU A 142 9.74 -8.39 2.59
N ALA A 143 8.88 -7.39 2.40
CA ALA A 143 8.46 -6.96 1.08
C ALA A 143 9.63 -6.42 0.22
N HIS A 144 9.58 -6.69 -1.08
CA HIS A 144 10.56 -6.21 -2.05
C HIS A 144 10.29 -4.79 -2.52
N ARG A 145 9.04 -4.34 -2.45
CA ARG A 145 8.68 -2.96 -2.77
C ARG A 145 7.65 -2.45 -1.78
N VAL A 146 7.83 -1.22 -1.31
CA VAL A 146 6.88 -0.52 -0.46
C VAL A 146 6.58 0.82 -1.13
N GLU A 147 5.31 1.05 -1.42
CA GLU A 147 4.83 2.27 -2.05
C GLU A 147 3.67 2.86 -1.25
N MET A 148 3.47 4.16 -1.42
CA MET A 148 2.32 4.85 -0.87
C MET A 148 1.59 5.58 -1.99
N LEU A 149 0.26 5.56 -1.92
CA LEU A 149 -0.58 6.32 -2.83
C LEU A 149 -0.68 7.76 -2.34
N ALA A 150 -0.54 8.70 -3.27
CA ALA A 150 -0.77 10.11 -3.05
C ALA A 150 -1.72 10.67 -4.14
N PRO A 151 -2.51 11.69 -3.81
CA PRO A 151 -3.25 12.43 -4.83
C PRO A 151 -2.29 13.16 -5.77
N LEU A 152 -2.56 13.06 -7.07
CA LEU A 152 -1.86 13.81 -8.13
C LEU A 152 -2.33 15.28 -8.20
N ALA A 153 -3.35 15.65 -7.41
CA ALA A 153 -3.91 16.99 -7.38
C ALA A 153 -3.24 17.85 -6.30
N LEU A 154 -2.53 18.91 -6.71
CA LEU A 154 -1.97 19.92 -5.81
C LEU A 154 -3.01 20.52 -4.85
N ALA A 155 -4.25 20.70 -5.30
CA ALA A 155 -5.33 21.23 -4.48
C ALA A 155 -5.76 20.30 -3.33
N ALA A 156 -5.36 19.01 -3.35
CA ALA A 156 -5.61 18.08 -2.25
C ALA A 156 -4.65 18.28 -1.07
N TYR A 157 -3.58 19.07 -1.25
CA TYR A 157 -2.71 19.48 -0.16
C TYR A 157 -3.30 20.75 0.46
N PRO A 158 -3.67 20.73 1.76
CA PRO A 158 -4.07 21.96 2.43
C PRO A 158 -2.92 22.95 2.29
N THR A 159 -3.19 24.15 1.80
CA THR A 159 -2.27 25.28 1.91
C THR A 159 -2.09 25.51 3.40
N GLY A 160 -1.08 24.89 4.01
CA GLY A 160 -0.64 25.25 5.35
C GLY A 160 -0.54 26.77 5.36
N GLY A 161 -1.21 27.41 6.32
CA GLY A 161 -1.42 28.85 6.37
C GLY A 161 -0.10 29.63 6.37
N LEU A 162 0.53 29.75 5.21
CA LEU A 162 1.49 30.77 4.91
C LEU A 162 0.66 32.04 4.83
N MET A 163 0.88 32.88 5.85
CA MET A 163 0.18 34.12 6.12
C MET A 163 0.00 34.96 4.84
N PRO A 164 -1.08 35.76 4.75
CA PRO A 164 -1.17 36.75 3.69
C PRO A 164 0.06 37.67 3.76
N GLU A 165 0.80 37.78 2.66
CA GLU A 165 1.85 38.78 2.55
C GLU A 165 1.26 40.20 2.67
N PRO A 166 2.01 41.16 3.26
CA PRO A 166 1.52 42.50 3.58
C PRO A 166 1.20 43.38 2.36
#